data_AF-A0A2I8VR75-F1
#
_entry.id   AF-A0A2I8VR75-F1
#
_cell.length_a   1.000
_cell.length_b   1.000
_cell.length_c   1.000
_cell.angle_alpha   90.00
_cell.angle_beta   90.00
_cell.angle_gamma   90.00
#
_symmetry.space_group_name_H-M   'P 1'
#
loop_
_entity.id
_entity.type
_entity.pdbx_description
1 polymer ?
#
loop_
_entity_poly.entity_id
_entity_poly.type
_entity_poly.pdbx_seq_one_letter_code
_entity_poly.pdbx_strand_id
1 'polypeptide(L)'
;MTFYARLSGYLTYRTHDHLDAAIQRLIRGAWLNTDEQWLLKGHPRQVRAESTIDHERNLLVIPPSVYQNLGRITTELFAGATDGLVVTSSSDNCFDAWVETPLLDAADISAGDGGDVSSIQCIDLDQVARSNGLGIKRLGDPGHERWQRDVLDAFHAQYDPDVHEILESPSAPPE
;
A
#
# COMPACT_ATOMS: atom_id res chain seq x y z
N MET A 1 -15.63 7.90 11.14
CA MET A 1 -15.92 7.91 9.70
C MET A 1 -15.06 6.86 9.01
N THR A 2 -15.65 5.99 8.21
CA THR A 2 -14.95 4.92 7.47
C THR A 2 -14.31 5.49 6.21
N PHE A 3 -13.08 5.09 5.91
CA PHE A 3 -12.35 5.43 4.68
C PHE A 3 -12.02 4.15 3.95
N TYR A 4 -12.22 4.12 2.63
CA TYR A 4 -11.72 3.03 1.79
C TYR A 4 -10.72 3.60 0.81
N ALA A 5 -9.64 2.85 0.62
CA ALA A 5 -8.62 3.19 -0.36
C ALA A 5 -8.22 1.92 -1.10
N ARG A 6 -7.87 2.07 -2.38
CA ARG A 6 -7.19 1.04 -3.14
C ARG A 6 -5.71 1.14 -2.83
N LEU A 7 -5.10 0.02 -2.42
CA LEU A 7 -3.68 -0.04 -2.07
C LEU A 7 -2.98 -1.18 -2.78
N SER A 8 -1.69 -1.01 -2.98
CA SER A 8 -0.74 -2.07 -3.33
C SER A 8 0.62 -1.67 -2.78
N GLY A 9 1.50 -2.64 -2.54
CA GLY A 9 2.84 -2.28 -2.12
C GLY A 9 3.69 -3.42 -1.62
N TYR A 10 4.92 -3.08 -1.26
CA TYR A 10 5.84 -3.94 -0.55
C TYR A 10 6.73 -3.13 0.38
N LEU A 11 7.22 -3.78 1.44
CA LEU A 11 8.15 -3.21 2.41
C LEU A 11 9.16 -4.30 2.80
N THR A 12 10.45 -3.98 2.71
CA THR A 12 11.55 -4.83 3.19
C THR A 12 12.12 -4.24 4.46
N TYR A 13 12.14 -4.99 5.54
CA TYR A 13 12.55 -4.53 6.86
C TYR A 13 13.99 -4.90 7.19
N ARG A 14 14.63 -4.07 8.02
CA ARG A 14 15.99 -4.29 8.49
C ARG A 14 16.13 -5.55 9.35
N THR A 15 15.13 -5.85 10.16
CA THR A 15 15.16 -7.00 11.07
C THR A 15 13.79 -7.66 11.17
N HIS A 16 13.77 -8.91 11.63
CA HIS A 16 12.55 -9.68 11.91
C HIS A 16 11.66 -8.95 12.92
N ASP A 17 12.22 -8.33 13.96
CA ASP A 17 11.44 -7.58 14.95
C ASP A 17 10.62 -6.43 14.33
N HIS A 18 11.13 -5.77 13.29
CA HIS A 18 10.40 -4.72 12.58
C HIS A 18 9.27 -5.31 11.72
N LEU A 19 9.54 -6.40 11.01
CA LEU A 19 8.51 -7.13 10.26
C LEU A 19 7.40 -7.61 11.22
N ASP A 20 7.76 -8.23 12.34
CA ASP A 20 6.83 -8.70 13.36
C ASP A 20 5.99 -7.55 13.92
N ALA A 21 6.59 -6.39 14.19
CA ALA A 21 5.85 -5.22 14.64
C ALA A 21 4.81 -4.75 13.60
N ALA A 22 5.17 -4.75 12.31
CA ALA A 22 4.25 -4.42 11.23
C ALA A 22 3.11 -5.46 11.12
N ILE A 23 3.42 -6.75 11.19
CA ILE A 23 2.43 -7.84 11.19
C ILE A 23 1.47 -7.68 12.37
N GLN A 24 1.99 -7.47 13.58
CA GLN A 24 1.16 -7.27 14.77
C GLN A 24 0.27 -6.03 14.65
N ARG A 25 0.78 -4.94 14.07
CA ARG A 25 -0.01 -3.75 13.78
C ARG A 25 -1.15 -4.07 12.81
N LEU A 26 -0.87 -4.83 11.77
CA LEU A 26 -1.85 -5.22 10.75
C LEU A 26 -2.93 -6.18 11.29
N ILE A 27 -2.54 -7.13 12.14
CA ILE A 27 -3.46 -8.05 12.83
C ILE A 27 -4.38 -7.27 13.78
N ARG A 28 -3.82 -6.35 14.59
CA ARG A 28 -4.62 -5.51 15.51
C ARG A 28 -5.63 -4.63 14.78
N GLY A 29 -5.29 -4.19 13.57
CA GLY A 29 -6.21 -3.44 12.69
C GLY A 29 -7.17 -4.29 11.88
N ALA A 30 -7.14 -5.63 12.05
CA ALA A 30 -7.94 -6.60 11.33
C ALA A 30 -7.72 -6.58 9.81
N TRP A 31 -6.52 -6.22 9.32
CA TRP A 31 -6.15 -6.35 7.90
C TRP A 31 -5.47 -7.67 7.60
N LEU A 32 -4.80 -8.25 8.61
CA LEU A 32 -4.32 -9.63 8.61
C LEU A 32 -5.10 -10.45 9.66
N ASN A 33 -5.27 -11.74 9.42
CA ASN A 33 -5.63 -12.69 10.48
C ASN A 33 -4.38 -13.22 11.19
N THR A 34 -4.58 -14.09 12.18
CA THR A 34 -3.48 -14.71 12.96
C THR A 34 -2.61 -15.65 12.14
N ASP A 35 -3.08 -16.07 10.97
CA ASP A 35 -2.35 -16.89 10.02
C ASP A 35 -1.66 -16.02 8.94
N GLU A 36 -1.54 -14.71 9.20
CA GLU A 36 -0.90 -13.71 8.33
C GLU A 36 -1.53 -13.57 6.94
N GLN A 37 -2.81 -13.90 6.82
CA GLN A 37 -3.56 -13.79 5.57
C GLN A 37 -4.33 -12.46 5.49
N TRP A 38 -4.25 -11.81 4.34
CA TRP A 38 -4.97 -10.56 4.09
C TRP A 38 -6.49 -10.73 4.08
N LEU A 39 -7.16 -9.87 4.83
CA LEU A 39 -8.61 -9.84 4.97
C LEU A 39 -9.24 -8.77 4.06
N LEU A 40 -10.25 -9.17 3.28
CA LEU A 40 -11.06 -8.24 2.50
C LEU A 40 -11.95 -7.42 3.42
N LYS A 41 -11.84 -6.08 3.35
CA LYS A 41 -12.65 -5.14 4.17
C LYS A 41 -12.60 -5.48 5.67
N GLY A 42 -11.48 -6.04 6.14
CA GLY A 42 -11.28 -6.50 7.51
C GLY A 42 -12.19 -7.64 7.97
N HIS A 43 -12.83 -8.36 7.05
CA HIS A 43 -13.73 -9.46 7.40
C HIS A 43 -12.96 -10.78 7.53
N PRO A 44 -12.94 -11.43 8.72
CA PRO A 44 -12.11 -12.61 8.99
C PRO A 44 -12.49 -13.90 8.23
N ARG A 45 -13.53 -13.83 7.39
CA ARG A 45 -14.02 -14.95 6.57
C ARG A 45 -13.76 -14.74 5.08
N GLN A 46 -13.16 -13.62 4.71
CA GLN A 46 -12.86 -13.26 3.33
C GLN A 46 -11.35 -13.07 3.20
N VAL A 47 -10.65 -14.18 3.05
CA VAL A 47 -9.19 -14.20 2.81
C VAL A 47 -8.94 -13.91 1.33
N ARG A 48 -7.96 -13.05 1.05
CA ARG A 48 -7.66 -12.59 -0.31
C ARG A 48 -6.46 -13.30 -0.95
N ALA A 49 -5.42 -13.56 -0.19
CA ALA A 49 -4.17 -14.09 -0.70
C ALA A 49 -3.50 -14.95 0.38
N GLU A 50 -2.93 -16.05 -0.05
CA GLU A 50 -2.05 -16.90 0.74
C GLU A 50 -0.60 -16.54 0.36
N SER A 51 0.30 -16.43 1.33
CA SER A 51 1.74 -16.18 1.14
C SER A 51 2.11 -14.82 0.50
N THR A 52 1.93 -13.74 1.25
CA THR A 52 2.45 -12.40 0.89
C THR A 52 3.47 -11.86 1.90
N ILE A 53 3.93 -12.71 2.82
CA ILE A 53 4.93 -12.37 3.83
C ILE A 53 6.05 -13.39 3.70
N ASP A 54 7.27 -12.90 3.59
CA ASP A 54 8.48 -13.70 3.55
C ASP A 54 9.37 -13.31 4.72
N HIS A 55 9.36 -14.15 5.74
CA HIS A 55 10.11 -13.95 6.98
C HIS A 55 11.62 -14.06 6.76
N GLU A 56 12.09 -14.88 5.80
CA GLU A 56 13.53 -15.02 5.54
C GLU A 56 14.13 -13.74 4.93
N ARG A 57 13.33 -13.05 4.12
CA ARG A 57 13.70 -11.76 3.50
C ARG A 57 13.27 -10.53 4.30
N ASN A 58 12.61 -10.71 5.46
CA ASN A 58 11.94 -9.62 6.18
C ASN A 58 11.01 -8.80 5.26
N LEU A 59 10.27 -9.45 4.37
CA LEU A 59 9.47 -8.82 3.32
C LEU A 59 7.98 -8.94 3.62
N LEU A 60 7.29 -7.81 3.57
CA LEU A 60 5.83 -7.69 3.60
C LEU A 60 5.34 -7.22 2.25
N VAL A 61 4.44 -7.97 1.62
CA VAL A 61 3.73 -7.55 0.41
C VAL A 61 2.26 -7.26 0.73
N ILE A 62 1.82 -6.08 0.30
CA ILE A 62 0.43 -5.63 0.33
C ILE A 62 -0.16 -5.93 -1.06
N PRO A 63 -0.89 -7.05 -1.23
CA PRO A 63 -1.43 -7.39 -2.54
C PRO A 63 -2.51 -6.35 -2.90
N PRO A 64 -2.74 -5.98 -4.18
CA PRO A 64 -3.96 -5.40 -4.83
C PRO A 64 -5.10 -4.76 -3.98
N SER A 65 -6.36 -4.69 -4.43
CA SER A 65 -7.53 -4.50 -3.52
C SER A 65 -7.82 -3.13 -2.93
N VAL A 66 -9.03 -3.07 -2.37
CA VAL A 66 -9.58 -1.98 -1.57
C VAL A 66 -9.58 -2.39 -0.10
N TYR A 67 -8.93 -1.59 0.73
CA TYR A 67 -8.83 -1.78 2.17
C TYR A 67 -9.58 -0.69 2.93
N GLN A 68 -10.22 -1.10 4.03
CA GLN A 68 -10.92 -0.19 4.92
C GLN A 68 -9.91 0.39 5.92
N ASN A 69 -9.75 1.71 5.96
CA ASN A 69 -8.90 2.49 6.86
C ASN A 69 -7.39 2.21 6.80
N LEU A 70 -6.91 1.24 6.02
CA LEU A 70 -5.48 0.90 5.94
C LEU A 70 -4.63 2.08 5.45
N GLY A 71 -5.10 2.79 4.41
CA GLY A 71 -4.43 3.99 3.89
C GLY A 71 -4.31 5.17 4.87
N ARG A 72 -4.83 5.04 6.10
CA ARG A 72 -4.62 6.03 7.18
C ARG A 72 -3.40 5.73 8.04
N ILE A 73 -2.85 4.52 7.96
CA ILE A 73 -1.75 4.06 8.82
C ILE A 73 -0.57 3.53 8.00
N THR A 74 -0.61 3.62 6.66
CA THR A 74 0.45 3.12 5.77
C THR A 74 1.81 3.68 6.15
N THR A 75 1.90 4.97 6.46
CA THR A 75 3.12 5.62 6.95
C THR A 75 3.71 4.92 8.17
N GLU A 76 2.89 4.50 9.15
CA GLU A 76 3.37 3.80 10.36
C GLU A 76 4.05 2.44 10.02
N LEU A 77 3.73 1.84 8.87
CA LEU A 77 4.32 0.57 8.46
C LEU A 77 5.78 0.71 7.98
N PHE A 78 6.27 1.93 7.71
CA PHE A 78 7.63 2.15 7.20
C PHE A 78 8.70 2.18 8.29
N ALA A 79 8.35 2.11 9.58
CA ALA A 79 9.35 2.02 10.65
C ALA A 79 10.23 0.76 10.50
N GLY A 80 11.54 0.96 10.38
CA GLY A 80 12.50 -0.12 10.11
C GLY A 80 12.59 -0.56 8.64
N ALA A 81 11.88 0.09 7.72
CA ALA A 81 11.93 -0.24 6.30
C ALA A 81 13.26 0.22 5.68
N THR A 82 13.85 -0.68 4.89
CA THR A 82 15.10 -0.48 4.14
C THR A 82 14.86 -0.24 2.66
N ASP A 83 13.75 -0.78 2.14
CA ASP A 83 13.23 -0.54 0.81
C ASP A 83 11.72 -0.71 0.84
N GLY A 84 11.03 -0.12 -0.13
CA GLY A 84 9.60 -0.33 -0.29
C GLY A 84 8.88 0.75 -1.09
N LEU A 85 7.67 0.39 -1.49
CA LEU A 85 6.77 1.24 -2.24
C LEU A 85 5.35 0.90 -1.81
N VAL A 86 4.57 1.90 -1.38
CA VAL A 86 3.14 1.75 -1.12
C VAL A 86 2.38 2.76 -1.98
N VAL A 87 1.51 2.25 -2.85
CA VAL A 87 0.72 3.04 -3.78
C VAL A 87 -0.72 3.06 -3.28
N THR A 88 -1.26 4.26 -3.09
CA THR A 88 -2.60 4.43 -2.55
C THR A 88 -3.42 5.37 -3.42
N SER A 89 -4.68 5.01 -3.66
CA SER A 89 -5.67 5.93 -4.19
C SER A 89 -6.99 5.83 -3.45
N SER A 90 -7.75 6.91 -3.43
CA SER A 90 -9.10 6.92 -2.88
C SER A 90 -10.06 7.64 -3.81
N SER A 91 -11.26 7.08 -3.91
CA SER A 91 -12.46 7.74 -4.43
C SER A 91 -13.41 8.19 -3.31
N ASP A 92 -13.14 7.78 -2.07
CA ASP A 92 -14.04 7.89 -0.93
C ASP A 92 -13.66 9.11 -0.09
N ASN A 93 -14.58 10.07 0.04
CA ASN A 93 -14.41 11.36 0.70
C ASN A 93 -13.45 12.34 0.00
N CYS A 94 -12.42 11.86 -0.71
CA CYS A 94 -11.57 12.66 -1.59
C CYS A 94 -11.15 11.87 -2.83
N PHE A 95 -10.82 12.57 -3.92
CA PHE A 95 -10.28 11.99 -5.15
C PHE A 95 -8.78 12.28 -5.20
N ASP A 96 -8.01 11.45 -4.48
CA ASP A 96 -6.58 11.63 -4.27
C ASP A 96 -5.82 10.34 -4.54
N ALA A 97 -4.56 10.49 -4.92
CA ALA A 97 -3.62 9.40 -5.05
C ALA A 97 -2.24 9.84 -4.60
N TRP A 98 -1.48 8.92 -4.01
CA TRP A 98 -0.13 9.17 -3.56
C TRP A 98 0.69 7.88 -3.58
N VAL A 99 2.00 8.08 -3.57
CA VAL A 99 3.01 7.04 -3.49
C VAL A 99 3.87 7.31 -2.25
N GLU A 100 4.11 6.28 -1.45
CA GLU A 100 4.98 6.34 -0.28
C GLU A 100 6.22 5.48 -0.49
N THR A 101 7.38 6.01 -0.09
CA THR A 101 8.67 5.31 -0.11
C THR A 101 9.39 5.54 1.22
N PRO A 102 10.23 4.62 1.72
CA PRO A 102 10.95 4.81 2.98
C PRO A 102 11.87 6.03 2.90
N LEU A 103 12.01 6.74 4.02
CA LEU A 103 13.11 7.69 4.21
C LEU A 103 14.41 6.93 4.50
N LEU A 104 15.55 7.58 4.26
CA LEU A 104 16.88 6.96 4.45
C LEU A 104 17.12 6.52 5.90
N ASP A 105 16.56 7.25 6.86
CA ASP A 105 16.67 7.00 8.30
C ASP A 105 15.53 6.15 8.87
N ALA A 106 14.56 5.74 8.04
CA ALA A 106 13.47 4.87 8.47
C ALA A 106 13.98 3.54 9.05
N ALA A 107 15.08 3.02 8.50
CA ALA A 107 15.73 1.78 8.95
C ALA A 107 16.37 1.86 10.34
N ASP A 108 16.57 3.07 10.89
CA ASP A 108 17.13 3.28 12.23
C ASP A 108 16.05 3.49 13.31
N ILE A 109 14.79 3.62 12.91
CA ILE A 109 13.65 3.75 13.83
C ILE A 109 13.35 2.40 14.48
N SER A 110 13.14 2.38 15.80
CA SER A 110 12.86 1.14 16.52
C SER A 110 11.55 0.49 16.09
N ALA A 111 11.49 -0.84 16.19
CA ALA A 111 10.30 -1.62 15.90
C ALA A 111 9.08 -1.14 16.71
N GLY A 112 8.01 -0.77 15.99
CA GLY A 112 6.76 -0.30 16.59
C GLY A 112 6.75 1.17 17.01
N ASP A 113 7.87 1.89 16.87
CA ASP A 113 7.91 3.34 17.01
C ASP A 113 7.36 4.01 15.74
N GLY A 114 6.76 5.19 15.90
CA GLY A 114 6.35 6.05 14.78
C GLY A 114 7.38 7.15 14.53
N GLY A 115 7.13 7.96 13.52
CA GLY A 115 7.96 9.13 13.20
C GLY A 115 7.84 9.53 11.74
N ASP A 116 8.72 10.42 11.31
CA ASP A 116 8.92 10.69 9.88
C ASP A 116 9.69 9.49 9.31
N VAL A 117 8.97 8.53 8.74
CA VAL A 117 9.51 7.25 8.24
C VAL A 117 9.29 7.04 6.74
N SER A 118 8.39 7.78 6.12
CA SER A 118 8.15 7.73 4.68
C SER A 118 8.12 9.13 4.06
N SER A 119 8.54 9.20 2.80
CA SER A 119 8.23 10.32 1.92
C SER A 119 6.90 10.05 1.25
N ILE A 120 6.06 11.09 1.12
CA ILE A 120 4.76 11.01 0.45
C ILE A 120 4.80 11.89 -0.79
N GLN A 121 4.64 11.29 -1.97
CA GLN A 121 4.47 12.00 -3.22
C GLN A 121 2.98 11.98 -3.61
N CYS A 122 2.30 13.12 -3.47
CA CYS A 122 0.95 13.29 -4.00
C CYS A 122 0.97 13.32 -5.53
N ILE A 123 0.06 12.58 -6.15
CA ILE A 123 -0.05 12.44 -7.60
C ILE A 123 -1.30 13.17 -8.08
N ASP A 124 -1.12 14.08 -9.04
CA ASP A 124 -2.22 14.82 -9.64
C ASP A 124 -3.01 13.92 -10.59
N LEU A 125 -4.21 13.51 -10.14
CA LEU A 125 -5.10 12.65 -10.92
C LEU A 125 -5.71 13.36 -12.15
N ASP A 126 -5.84 14.69 -12.16
CA ASP A 126 -6.22 15.43 -13.37
C ASP A 126 -5.09 15.34 -14.42
N GLN A 127 -3.82 15.36 -13.98
CA GLN A 127 -2.67 15.15 -14.86
C GLN A 127 -2.64 13.71 -15.40
N VAL A 128 -2.85 12.70 -14.55
CA VAL A 128 -2.94 11.28 -14.97
C VAL A 128 -4.05 11.08 -16.00
N ALA A 129 -5.21 11.70 -15.79
CA ALA A 129 -6.33 11.61 -16.72
C ALA A 129 -5.97 12.20 -18.10
N ARG A 130 -5.27 13.33 -18.12
CA ARG A 130 -4.83 13.97 -19.37
C ARG A 130 -3.76 13.17 -20.11
N SER A 131 -2.74 12.67 -19.40
CA SER A 131 -1.65 11.90 -20.02
C SER A 131 -2.15 10.59 -20.64
N ASN A 132 -3.23 10.02 -20.09
CA ASN A 132 -3.87 8.81 -20.59
C ASN A 132 -5.04 9.08 -21.58
N GLY A 133 -5.23 10.33 -22.01
CA GLY A 133 -6.27 10.67 -23.00
C GLY A 133 -7.72 10.56 -22.50
N LEU A 134 -7.93 10.48 -21.18
CA LEU A 134 -9.25 10.32 -20.55
C LEU A 134 -10.01 11.65 -20.43
N GLY A 135 -9.32 12.78 -20.63
CA GLY A 135 -9.88 14.12 -20.42
C GLY A 135 -10.20 14.41 -18.95
N ILE A 136 -10.90 15.50 -18.68
CA ILE A 136 -11.31 15.88 -17.31
C ILE A 136 -12.83 15.85 -17.22
N LYS A 137 -13.36 15.22 -16.16
CA LYS A 137 -14.77 15.33 -15.77
C LYS A 137 -14.89 15.88 -14.35
N ARG A 138 -15.77 16.85 -14.15
CA ARG A 138 -16.07 17.39 -12.83
C ARG A 138 -17.18 16.58 -12.16
N LEU A 139 -17.28 16.71 -10.83
CA LEU A 139 -18.36 16.11 -10.06
C LEU A 139 -19.71 16.63 -10.59
N GLY A 140 -20.62 15.71 -10.92
CA GLY A 140 -21.92 16.01 -11.52
C GLY A 140 -21.97 15.88 -13.05
N ASP A 141 -20.83 15.76 -13.73
CA ASP A 141 -20.82 15.49 -15.17
C ASP A 141 -21.34 14.06 -15.45
N PRO A 142 -22.11 13.86 -16.55
CA PRO A 142 -22.51 12.53 -16.97
C PRO A 142 -21.30 11.59 -17.15
N GLY A 143 -21.34 10.45 -16.46
CA GLY A 143 -20.28 9.45 -16.50
C GLY A 143 -19.05 9.76 -15.64
N HIS A 144 -19.12 10.73 -14.73
CA HIS A 144 -18.02 11.05 -13.80
C HIS A 144 -17.53 9.82 -13.01
N GLU A 145 -18.42 9.01 -12.44
CA GLU A 145 -18.02 7.82 -11.66
C GLU A 145 -17.22 6.80 -12.50
N ARG A 146 -17.60 6.63 -13.77
CA ARG A 146 -16.86 5.75 -14.68
C ARG A 146 -15.48 6.34 -15.00
N TRP A 147 -15.43 7.63 -15.34
CA TRP A 147 -14.17 8.33 -15.57
C TRP A 147 -13.25 8.26 -14.35
N GLN A 148 -13.79 8.43 -13.14
CA GLN A 148 -13.01 8.36 -11.90
C GLN A 148 -12.35 6.98 -11.76
N ARG A 149 -13.10 5.90 -11.99
CA ARG A 149 -12.54 4.54 -12.00
C ARG A 149 -11.47 4.36 -13.07
N ASP A 150 -11.73 4.81 -14.29
CA ASP A 150 -10.78 4.69 -15.42
C ASP A 150 -9.47 5.44 -15.13
N VAL A 151 -9.54 6.62 -14.48
CA VAL A 151 -8.35 7.38 -14.04
C VAL A 151 -7.58 6.66 -12.94
N LEU A 152 -8.28 6.09 -11.94
CA LEU A 152 -7.64 5.30 -10.89
C LEU A 152 -7.00 4.02 -11.45
N ASP A 153 -7.65 3.35 -12.40
CA ASP A 153 -7.09 2.20 -13.08
C ASP A 153 -5.81 2.56 -13.85
N ALA A 154 -5.81 3.69 -14.56
CA ALA A 154 -4.61 4.19 -15.24
C ALA A 154 -3.49 4.54 -14.25
N PHE A 155 -3.82 5.16 -13.11
CA PHE A 155 -2.87 5.42 -12.04
C PHE A 155 -2.25 4.12 -11.52
N HIS A 156 -3.06 3.15 -11.12
CA HIS A 156 -2.55 1.88 -10.58
C HIS A 156 -1.77 1.08 -11.63
N ALA A 157 -2.16 1.12 -12.90
CA ALA A 157 -1.39 0.49 -13.98
C ALA A 157 0.01 1.09 -14.19
N GLN A 158 0.19 2.37 -13.81
CA GLN A 158 1.47 3.07 -13.94
C GLN A 158 2.36 2.92 -12.71
N TYR A 159 1.77 2.91 -11.51
CA TYR A 159 2.51 3.03 -10.26
C TYR A 159 2.54 1.76 -9.41
N ASP A 160 1.57 0.84 -9.53
CA ASP A 160 1.57 -0.37 -8.71
C ASP A 160 2.86 -1.17 -8.94
N PRO A 161 3.53 -1.64 -7.88
CA PRO A 161 4.66 -2.54 -8.02
C PRO A 161 4.19 -3.92 -8.52
N ASP A 162 5.06 -4.62 -9.24
CA ASP A 162 4.82 -6.02 -9.60
C ASP A 162 5.01 -6.91 -8.37
N VAL A 163 3.94 -7.09 -7.61
CA VAL A 163 3.93 -7.89 -6.38
C VAL A 163 4.29 -9.36 -6.63
N HIS A 164 4.04 -9.89 -7.83
CA HIS A 164 4.40 -11.26 -8.16
C HIS A 164 5.91 -11.39 -8.39
N GLU A 165 6.48 -10.48 -9.17
CA GLU A 165 7.93 -10.42 -9.38
C GLU A 165 8.68 -10.24 -8.04
N ILE A 166 8.19 -9.37 -7.16
CA ILE A 166 8.80 -9.13 -5.84
C ILE A 166 8.80 -10.41 -4.98
N LEU A 167 7.68 -11.15 -4.95
CA LEU A 167 7.60 -12.39 -4.18
C LEU A 167 8.50 -13.48 -4.77
N GLU A 168 8.63 -13.56 -6.09
CA GLU A 168 9.44 -14.59 -6.77
C GLU A 168 10.93 -14.24 -6.88
N SER A 169 11.31 -12.99 -6.66
CA SER A 169 12.69 -12.52 -6.80
C SER A 169 13.62 -13.15 -5.75
N PRO A 170 14.72 -13.82 -6.15
CA PRO A 170 15.67 -14.39 -5.22
C PRO A 170 16.38 -13.30 -4.41
N SER A 171 16.57 -13.54 -3.10
CA SER A 171 17.40 -12.69 -2.26
C SER A 171 18.80 -12.54 -2.87
N ALA A 172 19.29 -11.31 -3.03
CA ALA A 172 20.74 -11.14 -3.15
C ALA A 172 21.35 -11.69 -1.84
N PRO A 173 22.31 -12.63 -1.90
CA PRO A 173 23.00 -13.05 -0.69
C PRO A 173 23.66 -11.81 -0.07
N PRO A 174 23.59 -11.63 1.27
CA PRO A 174 24.24 -10.51 1.92
C PRO A 174 25.75 -10.54 1.63
N GLU A 175 26.32 -9.41 1.22
CA GLU A 175 27.78 -9.19 1.19
C GLU A 175 28.37 -9.13 2.61
#